data_AF-A0A2S9YED3-F1
#
_entry.id   AF-A0A2S9YED3-F1
#
_cell.length_a   1.000
_cell.length_b   1.000
_cell.length_c   1.000
_cell.angle_alpha   90.00
_cell.angle_beta   90.00
_cell.angle_gamma   90.00
#
_symmetry.space_group_name_H-M   'P 1'
#
loop_
_entity.id
_entity.type
_entity.pdbx_description
1 polymer ?
#
loop_
_entity_poly.entity_id
_entity_poly.type
_entity_poly.pdbx_seq_one_letter_code
_entity_poly.pdbx_strand_id
1 'polypeptide(L)'
;MSGLKLCVLALRANDLDRASAEIGLPKSDVKLLTSLYGSSPDDWKPFARKSVGEYVTDAGMLPVPLTADLYRTGDSAALNRLVRDVELLLIDPVCVVAQIHQTGVVWRLEAVIRRAKLSFCVIYPPRLSQTMKDLLRTKCEEHLPLLTLAPPEEGAWDVSSEGYLKSFLAGLKSRRRPAANPSQVDAVASLLAGAGITSPSFPGTPRLR
;
A
#
# COMPACT_ATOMS: atom_id res chain seq x y z
N MET A 1 -15.75 -13.35 12.21
CA MET A 1 -15.44 -12.69 10.92
C MET A 1 -13.97 -12.27 10.96
N SER A 2 -13.12 -12.81 10.09
CA SER A 2 -11.71 -12.39 10.00
C SER A 2 -11.65 -11.01 9.33
N GLY A 3 -11.09 -10.00 10.00
CA GLY A 3 -10.89 -8.67 9.42
C GLY A 3 -9.92 -8.70 8.24
N LEU A 4 -10.06 -7.73 7.32
CA LEU A 4 -9.14 -7.54 6.20
C LEU A 4 -7.71 -7.38 6.74
N LYS A 5 -6.77 -8.22 6.29
CA LYS A 5 -5.37 -8.11 6.69
C LYS A 5 -4.60 -7.31 5.65
N LEU A 6 -3.82 -6.36 6.12
CA LEU A 6 -3.00 -5.50 5.28
C LEU A 6 -1.56 -5.61 5.75
N CYS A 7 -0.65 -5.83 4.81
CA CYS A 7 0.77 -5.97 5.10
C CYS A 7 1.48 -4.63 4.97
N VAL A 8 2.26 -4.25 5.98
CA VAL A 8 3.11 -3.05 5.93
C VAL A 8 4.56 -3.48 5.75
N LEU A 9 5.13 -3.12 4.60
CA LEU A 9 6.54 -3.27 4.28
C LEU A 9 7.25 -1.94 4.50
N ALA A 10 7.94 -1.81 5.62
CA ALA A 10 8.71 -0.62 5.95
C ALA A 10 10.00 -0.96 6.71
N LEU A 11 10.96 -0.04 6.65
CA LEU A 11 12.14 -0.08 7.51
C LEU A 11 11.77 0.17 8.97
N ARG A 12 12.63 -0.29 9.89
CA ARG A 12 12.67 0.21 11.26
C ARG A 12 13.63 1.39 11.33
N ALA A 13 13.48 2.23 12.35
CA ALA A 13 14.38 3.37 12.57
C ALA A 13 15.87 2.97 12.57
N ASN A 14 16.20 1.84 13.21
CA ASN A 14 17.59 1.34 13.30
C ASN A 14 18.16 0.86 11.96
N ASP A 15 17.32 0.57 10.97
CA ASP A 15 17.74 0.11 9.66
C ASP A 15 17.93 1.28 8.67
N LEU A 16 17.49 2.50 9.03
CA LEU A 16 17.49 3.67 8.15
C LEU A 16 18.90 4.17 7.83
N ASP A 17 19.81 4.22 8.79
CA ASP A 17 21.15 4.78 8.56
C ASP A 17 21.92 3.97 7.52
N ARG A 18 21.79 2.64 7.60
CA ARG A 18 22.37 1.71 6.62
C ARG A 18 21.72 1.88 5.25
N ALA A 19 20.39 1.88 5.20
CA ALA A 19 19.63 2.08 3.97
C ALA A 19 19.99 3.41 3.30
N SER A 20 20.13 4.47 4.09
CA SER A 20 20.46 5.81 3.62
C SER A 20 21.85 5.88 3.01
N ALA A 21 22.83 5.19 3.61
CA ALA A 21 24.18 5.11 3.07
C ALA A 21 24.23 4.31 1.76
N GLU A 22 23.48 3.21 1.66
CA GLU A 22 23.39 2.37 0.46
C GLU A 22 22.73 3.11 -0.72
N ILE A 23 21.71 3.93 -0.44
CA ILE A 23 20.96 4.69 -1.46
C ILE A 23 21.65 6.02 -1.82
N GLY A 24 22.53 6.53 -0.95
CA GLY A 24 23.16 7.84 -1.12
C GLY A 24 22.25 9.01 -0.76
N LEU A 25 21.41 8.87 0.27
CA LEU A 25 20.46 9.91 0.68
C LEU A 25 21.20 11.14 1.27
N PRO A 26 20.82 12.38 0.89
CA PRO A 26 21.34 13.59 1.53
C PRO A 26 21.05 13.59 3.02
N LYS A 27 22.01 14.05 3.84
CA LYS A 27 21.85 14.09 5.32
C LYS A 27 20.59 14.83 5.78
N SER A 28 20.15 15.85 5.04
CA SER A 28 18.90 16.58 5.29
C SER A 28 17.66 15.70 5.13
N ASP A 29 17.64 14.84 4.12
CA ASP A 29 16.55 13.91 3.84
C ASP A 29 16.59 12.72 4.81
N VAL A 30 17.77 12.25 5.20
CA VAL A 30 17.93 11.22 6.25
C VAL A 30 17.32 11.71 7.56
N LYS A 31 17.65 12.93 8.01
CA LYS A 31 17.10 13.50 9.24
C LYS A 31 15.56 13.60 9.21
N LEU A 32 15.01 13.98 8.07
CA LEU A 32 13.56 13.98 7.85
C LEU A 32 13.00 12.56 7.97
N LEU A 33 13.59 11.60 7.26
CA LEU A 33 13.17 10.20 7.26
C LEU A 33 13.25 9.58 8.65
N THR A 34 14.30 9.85 9.44
CA THR A 34 14.44 9.32 10.81
C THR A 34 13.22 9.66 11.68
N SER A 35 12.62 10.84 11.48
CA SER A 35 11.41 11.23 12.22
C SER A 35 10.13 10.50 11.79
N LEU A 36 10.17 9.80 10.66
CA LEU A 36 9.03 9.07 10.11
C LEU A 36 9.06 7.58 10.47
N TYR A 37 10.19 7.00 10.86
CA TYR A 37 10.28 5.58 11.20
C TYR A 37 10.19 5.35 12.71
N GLY A 38 9.52 4.27 13.11
CA GLY A 38 9.43 3.82 14.48
C GLY A 38 10.21 2.53 14.74
N SER A 39 9.89 1.87 15.86
CA SER A 39 10.55 0.62 16.26
C SER A 39 10.04 -0.57 15.46
N SER A 40 8.82 -0.47 14.93
CA SER A 40 8.16 -1.48 14.12
C SER A 40 7.73 -0.91 12.75
N PRO A 41 7.56 -1.74 11.68
CA PRO A 41 7.13 -1.27 10.36
C PRO A 41 5.76 -0.57 10.36
N ASP A 42 4.84 -0.98 11.22
CA ASP A 42 3.51 -0.37 11.36
C ASP A 42 3.56 1.01 12.02
N ASP A 43 4.60 1.30 12.83
CA ASP A 43 4.84 2.62 13.42
C ASP A 43 5.27 3.68 12.39
N TRP A 44 5.56 3.28 11.15
CA TRP A 44 6.00 4.19 10.10
C TRP A 44 4.95 5.28 9.84
N LYS A 45 5.36 6.56 9.90
CA LYS A 45 4.51 7.76 9.78
C LYS A 45 4.83 8.53 8.50
N PRO A 46 4.48 8.02 7.30
CA PRO A 46 4.82 8.70 6.04
C PRO A 46 4.27 10.13 5.95
N PHE A 47 3.20 10.44 6.69
CA PHE A 47 2.56 11.76 6.73
C PHE A 47 2.71 12.48 8.09
N ALA A 48 3.65 12.03 8.94
CA ALA A 48 4.00 12.57 10.27
C ALA A 48 2.91 12.55 11.36
N ARG A 49 1.61 12.55 11.03
CA ARG A 49 0.52 12.61 12.01
C ARG A 49 0.14 11.27 12.63
N LYS A 50 -0.05 10.28 11.78
CA LYS A 50 -0.43 8.91 12.14
C LYS A 50 0.53 7.93 11.49
N SER A 51 0.74 6.83 12.20
CA SER A 51 1.38 5.64 11.70
C SER A 51 0.52 4.94 10.65
N VAL A 52 1.14 4.15 9.79
CA VAL A 52 0.42 3.31 8.83
C VAL A 52 -0.49 2.34 9.56
N GLY A 53 -0.06 1.75 10.67
CA GLY A 53 -0.90 0.89 11.51
C GLY A 53 -2.19 1.59 11.98
N GLU A 54 -2.11 2.85 12.37
CA GLU A 54 -3.29 3.65 12.73
C GLU A 54 -4.22 3.90 11.55
N TYR A 55 -3.72 4.21 10.34
CA TYR A 55 -4.58 4.36 9.15
C TYR A 55 -5.30 3.07 8.78
N VAL A 56 -4.62 1.93 8.90
CA VAL A 56 -5.19 0.60 8.63
C VAL A 56 -6.26 0.27 9.67
N THR A 57 -5.98 0.55 10.93
CA THR A 57 -6.93 0.30 12.04
C THR A 57 -8.16 1.21 11.94
N ASP A 58 -7.98 2.49 11.62
CA ASP A 58 -9.09 3.44 11.37
C ASP A 58 -10.00 2.97 10.22
N ALA A 59 -9.42 2.32 9.20
CA ALA A 59 -10.17 1.71 8.12
C ALA A 59 -10.95 0.45 8.55
N GLY A 60 -10.74 -0.05 9.77
CA GLY A 60 -11.32 -1.30 10.28
C GLY A 60 -10.63 -2.55 9.74
N MET A 61 -9.34 -2.43 9.41
CA MET A 61 -8.49 -3.51 8.90
C MET A 61 -7.43 -3.85 9.96
N LEU A 62 -6.82 -5.02 9.82
CA LEU A 62 -5.77 -5.50 10.72
C LEU A 62 -4.40 -5.30 10.05
N PRO A 63 -3.52 -4.43 10.59
CA PRO A 63 -2.15 -4.33 10.12
C PRO A 63 -1.38 -5.60 10.49
N VAL A 64 -0.65 -6.13 9.51
CA VAL A 64 0.29 -7.24 9.66
C VAL A 64 1.67 -6.67 9.36
N PRO A 65 2.50 -6.40 10.39
CA PRO A 65 3.81 -5.84 10.17
C PRO A 65 4.71 -6.87 9.48
N LEU A 66 5.43 -6.43 8.44
CA LEU A 66 6.41 -7.25 7.76
C LEU A 66 7.73 -6.50 7.71
N THR A 67 8.65 -6.92 8.57
CA THR A 67 9.97 -6.29 8.68
C THR A 67 10.85 -6.68 7.50
N ALA A 68 11.81 -5.80 7.17
CA ALA A 68 12.89 -6.12 6.25
C ALA A 68 13.67 -7.40 6.65
N ASP A 69 13.72 -7.76 7.95
CA ASP A 69 14.38 -8.98 8.43
C ASP A 69 13.71 -10.27 7.94
N LEU A 70 12.38 -10.28 7.81
CA LEU A 70 11.64 -11.43 7.26
C LEU A 70 12.03 -11.72 5.80
N TYR A 71 12.54 -10.70 5.11
CA TYR A 71 13.13 -10.85 3.78
C TYR A 71 14.61 -11.25 3.83
N ARG A 72 15.39 -10.66 4.74
CA ARG A 72 16.82 -10.98 4.91
C ARG A 72 17.07 -12.43 5.31
N THR A 73 16.21 -12.99 6.15
CA THR A 73 16.32 -14.38 6.65
C THR A 73 15.97 -15.43 5.60
N GLY A 74 15.33 -15.03 4.49
CA GLY A 74 15.08 -15.90 3.35
C GLY A 74 14.05 -17.01 3.59
N ASP A 75 13.31 -16.99 4.70
CA ASP A 75 12.25 -17.97 5.00
C ASP A 75 11.01 -17.74 4.12
N SER A 76 11.08 -18.31 2.91
CA SER A 76 9.99 -18.27 1.92
C SER A 76 8.69 -18.87 2.44
N ALA A 77 8.74 -19.82 3.38
CA ALA A 77 7.54 -20.46 3.91
C ALA A 77 6.83 -19.54 4.90
N ALA A 78 7.58 -18.86 5.78
CA ALA A 78 7.04 -17.83 6.65
C ALA A 78 6.46 -16.65 5.86
N LEU A 79 7.18 -16.19 4.82
CA LEU A 79 6.70 -15.14 3.93
C LEU A 79 5.39 -15.57 3.26
N ASN A 80 5.37 -16.70 2.57
CA ASN A 80 4.17 -17.20 1.87
C ASN A 80 2.97 -17.39 2.81
N ARG A 81 3.18 -17.84 4.06
CA ARG A 81 2.11 -17.96 5.06
C ARG A 81 1.56 -16.60 5.49
N LEU A 82 2.44 -15.61 5.66
CA LEU A 82 2.08 -14.28 6.13
C LEU A 82 1.29 -13.50 5.07
N VAL A 83 1.65 -13.62 3.79
CA VAL A 83 0.96 -12.95 2.67
C VAL A 83 -0.23 -13.71 2.09
N ARG A 84 -0.45 -14.98 2.46
CA ARG A 84 -1.57 -15.79 1.92
C ARG A 84 -2.94 -15.15 2.16
N ASP A 85 -3.11 -14.51 3.31
CA ASP A 85 -4.39 -13.95 3.75
C ASP A 85 -4.39 -12.41 3.75
N VAL A 86 -3.37 -11.79 3.17
CA VAL A 86 -3.26 -10.32 3.02
C VAL A 86 -4.03 -9.90 1.77
N GLU A 87 -4.60 -8.70 1.77
CA GLU A 87 -5.32 -8.16 0.60
C GLU A 87 -4.64 -6.92 0.00
N LEU A 88 -3.85 -6.22 0.80
CA LEU A 88 -3.11 -5.03 0.40
C LEU A 88 -1.69 -5.05 0.98
N LEU A 89 -0.72 -4.66 0.16
CA LEU A 89 0.65 -4.38 0.57
C LEU A 89 0.93 -2.88 0.52
N LEU A 90 1.23 -2.26 1.67
CA LEU A 90 1.75 -0.89 1.75
C LEU A 90 3.27 -0.93 1.79
N ILE A 91 3.92 -0.18 0.91
CA ILE A 91 5.35 -0.27 0.62
C ILE A 91 6.02 1.07 0.90
N ASP A 92 7.05 1.03 1.74
CA ASP A 92 8.05 2.08 1.88
C ASP A 92 9.08 1.96 0.73
N PRO A 93 9.21 2.99 -0.13
CA PRO A 93 10.18 2.96 -1.22
C PRO A 93 11.63 2.84 -0.73
N VAL A 94 11.97 3.44 0.42
CA VAL A 94 13.35 3.35 0.96
C VAL A 94 13.68 1.91 1.34
N CYS A 95 12.71 1.17 1.89
CA CYS A 95 12.86 -0.26 2.18
C CYS A 95 13.16 -1.07 0.92
N VAL A 96 12.45 -0.82 -0.19
CA VAL A 96 12.65 -1.54 -1.45
C VAL A 96 14.04 -1.26 -2.03
N VAL A 97 14.43 0.02 -2.09
CA VAL A 97 15.70 0.43 -2.70
C VAL A 97 16.91 0.08 -1.82
N ALA A 98 16.75 -0.04 -0.49
CA ALA A 98 17.83 -0.52 0.37
C ALA A 98 18.02 -2.04 0.30
N GLN A 99 16.94 -2.81 0.15
CA GLN A 99 17.02 -4.28 0.10
C GLN A 99 17.36 -4.82 -1.31
N ILE A 100 17.71 -3.93 -2.23
CA ILE A 100 17.91 -4.11 -3.67
C ILE A 100 19.03 -5.09 -4.03
N HIS A 101 20.06 -5.17 -3.18
CA HIS A 101 21.19 -6.09 -3.35
C HIS A 101 20.84 -7.54 -3.00
N GLN A 102 19.69 -7.77 -2.36
CA GLN A 102 19.20 -9.10 -2.02
C GLN A 102 18.23 -9.59 -3.10
N THR A 103 18.72 -9.78 -4.33
CA THR A 103 17.94 -10.15 -5.52
C THR A 103 16.84 -11.19 -5.28
N GLY A 104 17.03 -12.17 -4.39
CA GLY A 104 16.00 -13.15 -4.04
C GLY A 104 14.73 -12.60 -3.38
N VAL A 105 14.80 -11.46 -2.69
CA VAL A 105 13.71 -10.85 -1.93
C VAL A 105 12.66 -10.22 -2.84
N VAL A 106 13.13 -9.45 -3.80
CA VAL A 106 12.27 -8.66 -4.69
C VAL A 106 11.49 -9.59 -5.64
N TRP A 107 12.16 -10.58 -6.23
CA TRP A 107 11.50 -11.62 -7.05
C TRP A 107 10.42 -12.40 -6.27
N ARG A 108 10.65 -12.65 -4.97
CA ARG A 108 9.66 -13.32 -4.11
C ARG A 108 8.48 -12.42 -3.82
N LEU A 109 8.71 -11.14 -3.54
CA LEU A 109 7.66 -10.15 -3.33
C LEU A 109 6.77 -10.04 -4.59
N GLU A 110 7.39 -9.99 -5.76
CA GLU A 110 6.66 -10.00 -7.04
C GLU A 110 5.86 -11.28 -7.25
N ALA A 111 6.45 -12.45 -7.00
CA ALA A 111 5.76 -13.73 -7.13
C ALA A 111 4.55 -13.82 -6.21
N VAL A 112 4.66 -13.27 -5.00
CA VAL A 112 3.57 -13.14 -4.02
C VAL A 112 2.48 -12.21 -4.55
N ILE A 113 2.83 -10.99 -4.97
CA ILE A 113 1.87 -10.01 -5.48
C ILE A 113 1.07 -10.61 -6.66
N ARG A 114 1.75 -11.26 -7.61
CA ARG A 114 1.09 -11.91 -8.77
C ARG A 114 0.18 -13.05 -8.37
N ARG A 115 0.63 -13.95 -7.48
CA ARG A 115 -0.13 -15.16 -7.09
C ARG A 115 -1.34 -14.84 -6.23
N ALA A 116 -1.19 -13.93 -5.28
CA ALA A 116 -2.25 -13.58 -4.34
C ALA A 116 -3.20 -12.49 -4.85
N LYS A 117 -2.99 -11.96 -6.07
CA LYS A 117 -3.76 -10.84 -6.65
C LYS A 117 -3.89 -9.66 -5.67
N LEU A 118 -2.81 -9.38 -4.96
CA LEU A 118 -2.77 -8.33 -3.95
C LEU A 118 -2.83 -6.96 -4.63
N SER A 119 -3.64 -6.06 -4.07
CA SER A 119 -3.42 -4.64 -4.32
C SER A 119 -2.13 -4.19 -3.63
N PHE A 120 -1.45 -3.19 -4.17
CA PHE A 120 -0.25 -2.63 -3.54
C PHE A 120 -0.20 -1.11 -3.70
N CYS A 121 0.47 -0.44 -2.77
CA CYS A 121 0.75 1.00 -2.83
C CYS A 121 2.15 1.30 -2.33
N VAL A 122 2.88 2.15 -3.03
CA VAL A 122 4.14 2.75 -2.60
C VAL A 122 3.86 4.15 -2.07
N ILE A 123 4.16 4.38 -0.79
CA ILE A 123 3.88 5.68 -0.16
C ILE A 123 5.15 6.51 -0.17
N TYR A 124 5.12 7.63 -0.89
CA TYR A 124 6.23 8.59 -0.94
C TYR A 124 5.98 9.68 0.10
N PRO A 125 6.84 9.81 1.14
CA PRO A 125 6.69 10.89 2.11
C PRO A 125 6.64 12.26 1.42
N PRO A 126 5.65 13.11 1.71
CA PRO A 126 5.38 14.31 0.94
C PRO A 126 6.50 15.35 1.06
N ARG A 127 7.24 15.32 2.18
CA ARG A 127 8.34 16.23 2.50
C ARG A 127 9.67 15.89 1.82
N LEU A 128 9.77 14.74 1.14
CA LEU A 128 10.95 14.43 0.32
C LEU A 128 11.04 15.39 -0.88
N SER A 129 12.26 15.76 -1.26
CA SER A 129 12.52 16.54 -2.46
C SER A 129 12.00 15.81 -3.71
N GLN A 130 11.63 16.57 -4.75
CA GLN A 130 11.11 15.97 -5.99
C GLN A 130 12.17 15.06 -6.64
N THR A 131 13.42 15.52 -6.71
CA THR A 131 14.55 14.73 -7.20
C THR A 131 14.68 13.38 -6.48
N MET A 132 14.47 13.36 -5.16
CA MET A 132 14.53 12.12 -4.39
C MET A 132 13.34 11.20 -4.66
N LYS A 133 12.13 11.75 -4.78
CA LYS A 133 10.94 10.98 -5.15
C LYS A 133 11.13 10.34 -6.52
N ASP A 134 11.70 11.07 -7.47
CA ASP A 134 11.98 10.56 -8.81
C ASP A 134 13.03 9.44 -8.78
N LEU A 135 14.13 9.62 -8.02
CA LEU A 135 15.14 8.58 -7.83
C LEU A 135 14.55 7.29 -7.23
N LEU A 136 13.81 7.42 -6.13
CA LEU A 136 13.16 6.28 -5.47
C LEU A 136 12.14 5.63 -6.37
N ARG A 137 11.41 6.41 -7.18
CA ARG A 137 10.45 5.90 -8.15
C ARG A 137 11.11 5.06 -9.22
N THR A 138 12.12 5.59 -9.90
CA THR A 138 12.88 4.86 -10.92
C THR A 138 13.46 3.57 -10.34
N LYS A 139 14.06 3.64 -9.15
CA LYS A 139 14.58 2.44 -8.48
C LYS A 139 13.48 1.46 -8.09
N CYS A 140 12.33 1.91 -7.60
CA CYS A 140 11.22 0.99 -7.32
C CYS A 140 10.72 0.31 -8.61
N GLU A 141 10.60 1.03 -9.72
CA GLU A 141 10.16 0.49 -11.02
C GLU A 141 11.17 -0.50 -11.61
N GLU A 142 12.47 -0.20 -11.54
CA GLU A 142 13.55 -1.11 -11.96
C GLU A 142 13.49 -2.46 -11.22
N HIS A 143 13.12 -2.41 -9.93
CA HIS A 143 13.15 -3.57 -9.07
C HIS A 143 11.82 -4.30 -8.96
N LEU A 144 10.71 -3.59 -9.06
CA LEU A 144 9.37 -4.13 -9.11
C LEU A 144 8.74 -3.81 -10.48
N PRO A 145 9.15 -4.51 -11.57
CA PRO A 145 8.51 -4.37 -12.88
C PRO A 145 6.98 -4.41 -12.85
N LEU A 146 6.37 -5.13 -11.91
CA LEU A 146 4.92 -5.13 -11.72
C LEU A 146 4.30 -3.75 -11.46
N LEU A 147 5.05 -2.79 -10.90
CA LEU A 147 4.59 -1.40 -10.74
C LEU A 147 4.22 -0.76 -12.09
N THR A 148 4.92 -1.14 -13.15
CA THR A 148 4.69 -0.63 -14.51
C THR A 148 3.64 -1.42 -15.29
N LEU A 149 3.36 -2.66 -14.87
CA LEU A 149 2.41 -3.57 -15.52
C LEU A 149 1.00 -3.57 -14.91
N ALA A 150 0.84 -3.05 -13.68
CA ALA A 150 -0.47 -2.92 -13.06
C ALA A 150 -1.26 -1.79 -13.76
N PRO A 151 -2.41 -2.07 -14.38
CA PRO A 151 -3.15 -1.07 -15.14
C PRO A 151 -3.69 0.05 -14.23
N PRO A 152 -3.73 1.31 -14.72
CA PRO A 152 -4.10 2.49 -13.95
C PRO A 152 -5.61 2.62 -13.65
N GLU A 153 -6.45 1.63 -14.01
CA GLU A 153 -7.89 1.70 -13.74
C GLU A 153 -8.24 1.69 -12.24
N GLU A 154 -7.30 1.32 -11.37
CA GLU A 154 -7.49 1.28 -9.91
C GLU A 154 -6.61 2.23 -9.10
N GLY A 155 -6.06 3.26 -9.74
CA GLY A 155 -5.29 4.30 -9.07
C GLY A 155 -3.80 4.04 -9.12
N ALA A 156 -3.04 5.13 -9.21
CA ALA A 156 -1.59 5.09 -9.18
C ALA A 156 -1.14 4.37 -7.90
N TRP A 157 -0.19 3.44 -8.06
CA TRP A 157 0.53 2.86 -6.94
C TRP A 157 1.33 3.91 -6.16
N ASP A 158 1.51 5.11 -6.72
CA ASP A 158 1.97 6.33 -6.04
C ASP A 158 0.93 6.82 -5.04
N VAL A 159 1.31 6.84 -3.77
CA VAL A 159 0.56 7.53 -2.72
C VAL A 159 1.42 8.66 -2.16
N SER A 160 1.10 9.88 -2.59
CA SER A 160 1.81 11.10 -2.21
C SER A 160 1.06 11.96 -1.17
N SER A 161 -0.17 11.58 -0.78
CA SER A 161 -0.96 12.32 0.22
C SER A 161 -1.76 11.43 1.16
N GLU A 162 -2.02 11.95 2.37
CA GLU A 162 -2.84 11.29 3.39
C GLU A 162 -4.29 11.08 2.91
N GLY A 163 -4.87 12.07 2.21
CA GLY A 163 -6.23 11.98 1.67
C GLY A 163 -6.38 10.86 0.64
N TYR A 164 -5.36 10.67 -0.20
CA TYR A 164 -5.32 9.57 -1.15
C TYR A 164 -5.27 8.21 -0.46
N LEU A 165 -4.39 8.03 0.53
CA LEU A 165 -4.29 6.78 1.29
C LEU A 165 -5.64 6.40 1.92
N LYS A 166 -6.30 7.36 2.58
CA LYS A 166 -7.63 7.14 3.19
C LYS A 166 -8.68 6.74 2.16
N SER A 167 -8.68 7.40 1.01
CA SER A 167 -9.64 7.12 -0.07
C SER A 167 -9.41 5.73 -0.66
N PHE A 168 -8.14 5.35 -0.83
CA PHE A 168 -7.76 4.03 -1.33
C PHE A 168 -8.19 2.90 -0.37
N LEU A 169 -7.89 3.05 0.93
CA LEU A 169 -8.30 2.10 1.96
C LEU A 169 -9.84 1.99 2.05
N ALA A 170 -10.56 3.10 1.91
CA ALA A 170 -12.02 3.11 1.86
C ALA A 170 -12.57 2.37 0.62
N GLY A 171 -11.94 2.55 -0.55
CA GLY A 171 -12.28 1.85 -1.79
C GLY A 171 -12.07 0.34 -1.70
N LEU A 172 -10.97 -0.12 -1.09
CA LEU A 172 -10.75 -1.55 -0.84
C LEU A 172 -11.83 -2.15 0.06
N LYS A 173 -12.23 -1.42 1.11
CA LYS A 173 -13.30 -1.85 2.01
C LYS A 173 -14.66 -1.94 1.28
N SER A 174 -14.96 -1.01 0.37
CA SER A 174 -16.24 -0.99 -0.34
C SER A 174 -16.37 -2.12 -1.37
N ARG A 175 -15.30 -2.48 -2.08
CA ARG A 175 -15.27 -3.59 -3.05
C ARG A 175 -15.56 -4.97 -2.44
N ARG A 176 -15.34 -5.12 -1.13
CA ARG A 176 -15.57 -6.37 -0.38
C ARG A 176 -16.85 -6.35 0.47
N ARG A 177 -17.56 -5.22 0.58
CA ARG A 177 -18.99 -5.31 0.93
C ARG A 177 -19.63 -6.15 -0.17
N PRO A 178 -20.55 -7.09 0.17
CA PRO A 178 -21.25 -7.82 -0.88
C PRO A 178 -21.75 -6.79 -1.87
N ALA A 179 -21.44 -6.98 -3.17
CA ALA A 179 -22.04 -6.20 -4.23
C ALA A 179 -23.53 -6.11 -3.88
N ALA A 180 -24.05 -4.88 -3.78
CA ALA A 180 -25.43 -4.69 -3.36
C ALA A 180 -26.28 -5.69 -4.14
N ASN A 181 -27.01 -6.54 -3.42
CA ASN A 181 -27.77 -7.62 -4.04
C ASN A 181 -28.57 -6.98 -5.19
N PRO A 182 -28.53 -7.50 -6.42
CA PRO A 182 -29.24 -6.89 -7.55
C PRO A 182 -30.69 -6.52 -7.19
N SER A 183 -31.35 -7.36 -6.37
CA SER A 183 -32.70 -7.08 -5.86
C SER A 183 -32.79 -5.87 -4.91
N GLN A 184 -31.75 -5.57 -4.14
CA GLN A 184 -31.67 -4.37 -3.29
C GLN A 184 -31.35 -3.12 -4.12
N VAL A 185 -30.52 -3.25 -5.16
CA VAL A 185 -30.25 -2.16 -6.11
C VAL A 185 -31.51 -1.82 -6.89
N ASP A 186 -32.24 -2.82 -7.37
CA ASP A 186 -33.50 -2.65 -8.10
C ASP A 186 -34.61 -2.08 -7.21
N ALA A 187 -34.68 -2.49 -5.93
CA ALA A 187 -35.62 -1.92 -4.97
C ALA A 187 -35.33 -0.44 -4.68
N VAL A 188 -34.05 -0.07 -4.51
CA VAL A 188 -33.65 1.32 -4.30
C VAL A 188 -33.85 2.15 -5.57
N ALA A 189 -33.54 1.61 -6.74
CA ALA A 189 -33.81 2.26 -8.02
C ALA A 189 -35.31 2.48 -8.25
N SER A 190 -36.16 1.51 -7.89
CA SER A 190 -37.62 1.61 -7.97
C SER A 190 -38.19 2.66 -7.02
N LEU A 191 -37.67 2.75 -5.79
CA LEU A 191 -38.03 3.79 -4.81
C LEU A 191 -37.63 5.20 -5.29
N LEU A 192 -36.42 5.34 -5.85
CA LEU A 192 -35.92 6.61 -6.38
C LEU A 192 -36.70 7.05 -7.64
N ALA A 193 -37.06 6.10 -8.51
CA ALA A 193 -37.92 6.34 -9.66
C ALA A 193 -39.33 6.77 -9.23
N GLY A 194 -39.90 6.15 -8.18
CA GLY A 194 -41.17 6.55 -7.58
C GLY A 194 -41.13 7.95 -6.95
N ALA A 195 -39.95 8.43 -6.55
CA ALA A 195 -39.71 9.77 -6.06
C ALA A 195 -39.33 10.79 -7.16
N GLY A 196 -39.37 10.38 -8.44
CA GLY A 196 -39.09 11.25 -9.60
C GLY A 196 -37.60 11.50 -9.88
N ILE A 197 -36.70 10.74 -9.26
CA ILE A 197 -35.24 10.85 -9.46
C ILE A 197 -34.82 9.84 -10.54
N THR A 198 -34.67 10.32 -11.77
CA THR A 198 -34.48 9.47 -12.96
C THR A 198 -33.05 9.00 -13.20
N SER A 199 -32.07 9.45 -12.41
CA SER A 199 -30.66 9.04 -12.54
C SER A 199 -29.88 9.24 -11.25
N PRO A 200 -29.84 8.24 -10.34
CA PRO A 200 -28.88 8.28 -9.26
C PRO A 200 -27.47 8.03 -9.82
N SER A 201 -26.67 9.08 -9.89
CA SER A 201 -25.23 8.96 -10.09
C SER A 201 -24.63 8.31 -8.85
N PHE A 202 -24.31 7.02 -8.92
CA PHE A 202 -23.50 6.35 -7.90
C PHE A 202 -22.02 6.52 -8.28
N PRO A 203 -21.26 7.37 -7.58
CA PRO A 203 -19.82 7.44 -7.81
C PRO A 203 -19.18 6.14 -7.31
N GLY A 204 -18.78 5.25 -8.22
CA GLY A 204 -17.99 4.06 -7.90
C GLY A 204 -18.40 2.73 -8.54
N THR A 205 -19.48 2.65 -9.32
CA THR A 205 -19.75 1.45 -10.13
C THR A 205 -19.03 1.54 -11.47
N PRO A 206 -18.15 0.59 -11.84
CA PRO A 206 -17.62 0.53 -13.19
C PRO A 206 -18.77 0.30 -14.15
N ARG A 207 -18.89 1.17 -15.15
CA ARG A 207 -19.86 0.99 -16.24
C ARG A 207 -19.45 -0.29 -16.99
N LEU A 208 -20.26 -1.33 -16.89
CA LEU A 208 -20.20 -2.45 -17.83
C LEU A 208 -20.58 -1.89 -19.21
N ARG A 209 -19.61 -1.86 -20.13
CA ARG A 209 -19.86 -1.83 -21.57
C ARG A 209 -19.83 -3.26 -22.09
#